data_AF-A0A914C831-F1
#
_entry.id   AF-A0A914C831-F1
#
_cell.length_a   1.000
_cell.length_b   1.000
_cell.length_c   1.000
_cell.angle_alpha   90.00
_cell.angle_beta   90.00
_cell.angle_gamma   90.00
#
_symmetry.space_group_name_H-M   'P 1'
#
loop_
_entity.id
_entity.type
_entity.pdbx_description
1 polymer ?
#
loop_
_entity_poly.entity_id
_entity_poly.type
_entity_poly.pdbx_seq_one_letter_code
_entity_poly.pdbx_strand_id
1 'polypeptide(L)'
;MLESKKDFVEPAIEYAFNYLQEKGHNNISLFFIGTDLPFINDLDLRNLSFSMIYNPAILARGDDMCLAINYCDSMIMTASGSTYGWWISYLMPANSTIFYNSQITDHASFTKDVHDYDIFLDEWIKLTVYNETAHREKWWWYQRHNWSREKADGTYFI
;
A
#
# COMPACT_ATOMS: atom_id res chain seq x y z
N MET A 1 12.48 -5.72 8.88
CA MET A 1 11.14 -5.45 8.32
C MET A 1 11.15 -4.00 7.87
N LEU A 2 10.64 -3.67 6.67
CA LEU A 2 10.58 -2.28 6.24
C LEU A 2 9.54 -1.56 7.10
N GLU A 3 9.97 -0.54 7.84
CA GLU A 3 9.09 0.27 8.68
C GLU A 3 8.27 1.25 7.84
N SER A 4 7.10 1.64 8.35
CA SER A 4 6.31 2.73 7.78
C SER A 4 7.12 4.03 7.81
N LYS A 5 7.13 4.76 6.69
CA LYS A 5 7.81 6.05 6.58
C LYS A 5 6.82 7.13 6.19
N LYS A 6 6.91 8.30 6.83
CA LYS A 6 6.04 9.45 6.57
C LYS A 6 5.97 9.80 5.08
N ASP A 7 7.14 9.88 4.45
CA ASP A 7 7.31 10.17 3.01
C ASP A 7 6.59 9.16 2.08
N PHE A 8 6.24 7.97 2.57
CA PHE A 8 5.36 7.06 1.85
C PHE A 8 3.89 7.18 2.28
N VAL A 9 3.66 7.24 3.60
CA VAL A 9 2.31 7.15 4.18
C VAL A 9 1.43 8.31 3.75
N GLU A 10 1.91 9.56 3.82
CA GLU A 10 1.08 10.72 3.49
C GLU A 10 0.68 10.74 2.01
N PRO A 11 1.62 10.59 1.04
CA PRO A 11 1.24 10.57 -0.37
C PRO A 11 0.37 9.37 -0.71
N ALA A 12 0.58 8.21 -0.07
CA ALA A 12 -0.26 7.03 -0.28
C ALA A 12 -1.70 7.24 0.22
N ILE A 13 -1.88 7.90 1.37
CA ILE A 13 -3.20 8.26 1.88
C ILE A 13 -3.90 9.23 0.92
N GLU A 14 -3.20 10.26 0.43
CA GLU A 14 -3.75 11.19 -0.56
C GLU A 14 -4.16 10.48 -1.86
N TYR A 15 -3.31 9.60 -2.39
CA TYR A 15 -3.62 8.81 -3.57
C TYR A 15 -4.86 7.94 -3.37
N ALA A 16 -4.92 7.19 -2.27
CA ALA A 16 -6.04 6.32 -1.97
C ALA A 16 -7.34 7.12 -1.78
N PHE A 17 -7.28 8.26 -1.11
CA PHE A 17 -8.43 9.15 -0.93
C PHE A 17 -8.99 9.62 -2.28
N ASN A 18 -8.14 10.16 -3.15
CA ASN A 18 -8.53 10.62 -4.48
C ASN A 18 -9.07 9.48 -5.34
N TYR A 19 -8.42 8.31 -5.31
CA TYR A 19 -8.88 7.11 -6.00
C TYR A 19 -10.30 6.70 -5.56
N LEU A 20 -10.58 6.71 -4.26
CA LEU A 20 -11.89 6.36 -3.73
C LEU A 20 -12.96 7.40 -4.10
N GLN A 21 -12.62 8.69 -4.10
CA GLN A 21 -13.52 9.74 -4.57
C GLN A 21 -13.88 9.57 -6.06
N GLU A 22 -12.90 9.27 -6.91
CA GLU A 22 -13.13 8.98 -8.34
C GLU A 22 -14.04 7.77 -8.55
N LYS A 23 -14.02 6.81 -7.63
CA LYS A 23 -14.92 5.64 -7.62
C LYS A 23 -16.32 5.94 -7.06
N GLY A 24 -16.59 7.18 -6.66
CA GLY A 24 -17.89 7.63 -6.15
C GLY A 24 -18.06 7.49 -4.64
N HIS A 25 -16.98 7.21 -3.88
CA HIS A 25 -17.02 7.24 -2.43
C HIS A 25 -16.97 8.69 -1.93
N ASN A 26 -18.12 9.22 -1.52
CA ASN A 26 -18.26 10.62 -1.08
C ASN A 26 -18.05 10.82 0.42
N ASN A 27 -17.99 9.74 1.21
CA ASN A 27 -17.89 9.78 2.67
C ASN A 27 -16.81 8.79 3.12
N ILE A 28 -15.57 9.28 3.23
CA ILE A 28 -14.39 8.44 3.52
C ILE A 28 -13.97 8.66 4.97
N SER A 29 -13.93 7.59 5.75
CA SER A 29 -13.35 7.56 7.09
C SER A 29 -11.98 6.88 7.05
N LEU A 30 -11.02 7.40 7.82
CA LEU A 30 -9.68 6.84 7.95
C LEU A 30 -9.54 6.16 9.31
N PHE A 31 -9.07 4.92 9.29
CA PHE A 31 -8.78 4.12 10.48
C PHE A 31 -7.32 3.70 10.47
N PHE A 32 -6.57 4.02 11.52
CA PHE A 32 -5.18 3.60 11.65
C PHE A 32 -5.06 2.26 12.38
N ILE A 33 -4.29 1.32 11.80
CA ILE A 33 -3.90 0.07 12.47
C ILE A 33 -2.41 0.16 12.80
N GLY A 34 -2.09 0.29 14.09
CA GLY A 34 -0.71 0.41 14.55
C GLY A 34 -0.62 0.97 15.96
N THR A 35 0.56 0.84 16.58
CA THR A 35 0.78 1.24 17.97
C THR A 35 1.64 2.49 18.12
N ASP A 36 2.19 3.01 17.02
CA ASP A 36 3.06 4.19 17.03
C ASP A 36 2.23 5.48 16.96
N LEU A 37 1.64 5.84 18.11
CA LEU A 37 0.83 7.06 18.23
C LEU A 37 1.62 8.34 17.89
N PRO A 38 2.89 8.52 18.33
CA PRO A 38 3.70 9.66 17.90
C PRO A 38 3.80 9.78 16.38
N PHE A 39 4.07 8.67 15.68
CA PHE A 39 4.11 8.66 14.22
C PHE A 39 2.77 9.05 13.60
N ILE A 40 1.66 8.43 14.04
CA ILE A 40 0.32 8.71 13.51
C ILE A 40 -0.07 10.18 13.71
N ASN A 41 0.26 10.75 14.87
CA ASN A 41 -0.07 12.13 15.20
C ASN A 41 0.80 13.15 14.45
N ASP A 42 1.96 12.74 13.91
CA ASP A 42 2.84 13.60 13.12
C ASP A 42 2.42 13.69 11.64
N LEU A 43 1.48 12.85 11.19
CA LEU A 43 1.00 12.86 9.81
C LEU A 43 0.19 14.14 9.50
N ASP A 44 0.52 14.80 8.39
CA ASP A 44 -0.17 15.97 7.88
C ASP A 44 -1.27 15.58 6.88
N LEU A 45 -2.50 15.48 7.37
CA LEU A 45 -3.67 15.12 6.57
C LEU A 45 -4.64 16.28 6.34
N ARG A 46 -4.22 17.52 6.63
CA ARG A 46 -5.11 18.71 6.66
C ARG A 46 -5.76 19.03 5.32
N ASN A 47 -5.16 18.59 4.23
CA ASN A 47 -5.66 18.83 2.87
C ASN A 47 -6.74 17.83 2.43
N LEU A 48 -7.04 16.82 3.26
CA LEU A 48 -7.99 15.75 2.93
C LEU A 48 -9.25 15.85 3.80
N SER A 49 -10.41 15.79 3.16
CA SER A 49 -11.72 15.94 3.82
C SER A 49 -12.30 14.61 4.27
N PHE A 50 -11.62 13.93 5.20
CA PHE A 50 -12.16 12.73 5.84
C PHE A 50 -13.38 13.07 6.70
N SER A 51 -14.39 12.20 6.68
CA SER A 51 -15.56 12.32 7.55
C SER A 51 -15.23 12.03 9.02
N MET A 52 -14.26 11.14 9.23
CA MET A 52 -13.74 10.78 10.53
C MET A 52 -12.31 10.27 10.36
N ILE A 53 -11.43 10.66 11.28
CA ILE A 53 -10.10 10.05 11.43
C ILE A 53 -10.10 9.39 12.80
N TYR A 54 -10.00 8.07 12.83
CA TYR A 54 -10.02 7.28 14.04
C TYR A 54 -8.66 6.64 14.27
N ASN A 55 -8.13 6.87 15.47
CA ASN A 55 -6.93 6.24 15.97
C ASN A 55 -7.35 5.35 17.15
N PRO A 56 -7.48 4.02 16.97
CA PRO A 56 -7.86 3.12 18.05
C PRO A 56 -6.87 3.26 19.22
N ALA A 57 -7.40 3.28 20.44
CA ALA A 57 -6.59 2.89 21.59
C ALA A 57 -6.02 1.49 21.32
N ILE A 58 -4.78 1.21 21.76
CA ILE A 58 -4.08 -0.05 21.48
C ILE A 58 -5.03 -1.25 21.66
N LEU A 59 -5.47 -1.84 20.54
CA LEU A 59 -6.32 -3.02 20.51
C LEU A 59 -5.44 -4.28 20.49
N ALA A 60 -6.03 -5.42 20.85
CA ALA A 60 -5.37 -6.69 20.57
C ALA A 60 -5.32 -6.88 19.04
N ARG A 61 -4.25 -7.51 18.53
CA ARG A 61 -4.08 -7.73 17.08
C ARG A 61 -5.27 -8.45 16.44
N GLY A 62 -5.93 -9.36 17.17
CA GLY A 62 -7.13 -10.03 16.68
C GLY A 62 -8.31 -9.08 16.50
N ASP A 63 -8.45 -8.08 17.37
CA ASP A 63 -9.55 -7.11 17.31
C ASP A 63 -9.37 -6.13 16.14
N ASP A 64 -8.14 -5.65 15.93
CA ASP A 64 -7.77 -4.86 14.75
C ASP A 64 -8.07 -5.63 13.44
N MET A 65 -7.68 -6.90 13.36
CA MET A 65 -7.97 -7.75 12.21
C MET A 65 -9.48 -7.88 11.99
N CYS A 66 -10.23 -8.22 13.04
CA CYS A 66 -11.69 -8.33 12.97
C CYS A 66 -12.32 -7.02 12.54
N LEU A 67 -11.87 -5.89 13.06
CA LEU A 67 -12.41 -4.58 12.69
C LEU A 67 -12.17 -4.30 11.20
N ALA A 68 -10.94 -4.48 10.72
CA ALA A 68 -10.61 -4.26 9.32
C ALA A 68 -11.41 -5.17 8.37
N ILE A 69 -11.47 -6.47 8.66
CA ILE A 69 -12.16 -7.47 7.84
C ILE A 69 -13.67 -7.21 7.77
N ASN A 70 -14.29 -6.72 8.85
CA ASN A 70 -15.74 -6.56 8.91
C ASN A 70 -16.24 -5.17 8.53
N TYR A 71 -15.41 -4.12 8.62
CA TYR A 71 -15.86 -2.73 8.48
C TYR A 71 -15.07 -1.88 7.50
N CYS A 72 -13.90 -2.32 7.03
CA CYS A 72 -13.12 -1.55 6.05
C CYS A 72 -13.39 -2.04 4.63
N ASP A 73 -13.63 -1.11 3.72
CA ASP A 73 -13.79 -1.40 2.28
C ASP A 73 -12.47 -1.19 1.51
N SER A 74 -11.43 -0.69 2.17
CA SER A 74 -10.12 -0.42 1.56
C SER A 74 -9.02 -0.45 2.62
N MET A 75 -7.79 -0.76 2.21
CA MET A 75 -6.64 -0.81 3.09
C MET A 75 -5.37 -0.32 2.39
N ILE A 76 -4.56 0.46 3.10
CA ILE A 76 -3.20 0.83 2.69
C ILE A 76 -2.21 0.08 3.56
N MET A 77 -1.44 -0.81 2.95
CA MET A 77 -0.38 -1.52 3.62
C MET A 77 0.95 -0.78 3.46
N THR A 78 1.27 0.03 4.47
CA THR A 78 2.45 0.92 4.49
C THR A 78 3.77 0.17 4.65
N ALA A 79 3.74 -0.95 5.38
CA ALA A 79 4.84 -1.89 5.56
C ALA A 79 4.48 -3.22 4.87
N SER A 80 4.68 -3.31 3.56
CA SER A 80 4.20 -4.45 2.76
C SER A 80 4.83 -5.80 3.09
N GLY A 81 5.98 -5.81 3.78
CA GLY A 81 6.58 -7.02 4.33
C GLY A 81 5.98 -7.51 5.65
N SER A 82 4.93 -6.85 6.14
CA SER A 82 4.22 -7.25 7.36
C SER A 82 3.30 -8.43 7.06
N THR A 83 3.57 -9.58 7.66
CA THR A 83 2.63 -10.73 7.60
C THR A 83 1.28 -10.38 8.22
N TYR A 84 1.29 -9.54 9.25
CA TYR A 84 0.08 -9.06 9.91
C TYR A 84 -0.79 -8.21 8.99
N GLY A 85 -0.19 -7.20 8.34
CA GLY A 85 -0.90 -6.36 7.35
C GLY A 85 -1.37 -7.17 6.15
N TRP A 86 -0.54 -8.11 5.68
CA TRP A 86 -0.86 -8.98 4.56
C TRP A 86 -2.10 -9.84 4.83
N TRP A 87 -2.18 -10.49 6.01
CA TRP A 87 -3.33 -11.32 6.37
C TRP A 87 -4.61 -10.51 6.54
N ILE A 88 -4.54 -9.27 7.02
CA ILE A 88 -5.70 -8.38 7.05
C ILE A 88 -6.20 -8.14 5.62
N SER A 89 -5.33 -7.64 4.74
CA SER A 89 -5.68 -7.37 3.34
C SER A 89 -6.25 -8.57 2.61
N TYR A 90 -5.69 -9.76 2.85
CA TYR A 90 -6.12 -11.00 2.21
C TYR A 90 -7.50 -11.48 2.71
N LEU A 91 -7.83 -11.24 3.98
CA LEU A 91 -9.08 -11.68 4.59
C LEU A 91 -10.21 -10.65 4.44
N MET A 92 -9.92 -9.43 3.99
CA MET A 92 -10.94 -8.43 3.67
C MET A 92 -11.86 -8.90 2.53
N PRO A 93 -13.08 -8.34 2.42
CA PRO A 93 -14.01 -8.67 1.35
C PRO A 93 -13.37 -8.60 -0.05
N ALA A 94 -13.79 -9.50 -0.96
CA ALA A 94 -13.19 -9.59 -2.29
C ALA A 94 -13.33 -8.31 -3.16
N ASN A 95 -14.27 -7.43 -2.82
CA ASN A 95 -14.45 -6.13 -3.47
C ASN A 95 -13.66 -4.99 -2.80
N SER A 96 -12.89 -5.27 -1.75
CA SER A 96 -12.07 -4.28 -1.07
C SER A 96 -10.90 -3.82 -1.93
N THR A 97 -10.58 -2.53 -1.86
CA THR A 97 -9.42 -1.98 -2.58
C THR A 97 -8.18 -2.01 -1.69
N ILE A 98 -7.19 -2.80 -2.06
CA ILE A 98 -5.94 -2.94 -1.31
C ILE A 98 -4.83 -2.18 -2.03
N PHE A 99 -4.14 -1.30 -1.31
CA PHE A 99 -2.96 -0.57 -1.75
C PHE A 99 -1.73 -1.07 -0.98
N TYR A 100 -0.57 -1.16 -1.62
CA TYR A 100 0.65 -1.59 -0.93
C TYR A 100 1.91 -0.85 -1.41
N ASN A 101 2.86 -0.69 -0.50
CA ASN A 101 4.17 -0.09 -0.75
C ASN A 101 5.07 -0.98 -1.60
N SER A 102 5.55 -0.45 -2.73
CA SER A 102 6.44 -1.15 -3.67
C SER A 102 7.79 -1.58 -3.09
N GLN A 103 8.26 -0.93 -2.02
CA GLN A 103 9.64 -1.08 -1.53
C GLN A 103 9.98 -2.45 -0.90
N ILE A 104 9.01 -3.35 -0.71
CA ILE A 104 9.29 -4.70 -0.17
C ILE A 104 10.23 -5.50 -1.09
N THR A 105 10.07 -5.42 -2.41
CA THR A 105 10.89 -6.17 -3.37
C THR A 105 12.30 -5.61 -3.54
N ASP A 106 12.48 -4.32 -3.28
CA ASP A 106 13.74 -3.63 -3.57
C ASP A 106 14.77 -3.78 -2.45
N HIS A 107 14.33 -4.16 -1.24
CA HIS A 107 15.17 -4.10 -0.03
C HIS A 107 15.27 -5.40 0.77
N ALA A 108 14.53 -6.45 0.44
CA ALA A 108 14.70 -7.74 1.09
C ALA A 108 15.86 -8.53 0.43
N SER A 109 17.00 -8.58 1.10
CA SER A 109 18.18 -9.33 0.65
C SER A 109 17.94 -10.84 0.47
N PHE A 110 16.86 -11.37 1.06
CA PHE A 110 16.43 -12.77 0.97
C PHE A 110 15.39 -13.03 -0.15
N THR A 111 14.92 -12.00 -0.87
CA THR A 111 13.87 -12.09 -1.90
C THR A 111 14.39 -11.85 -3.32
N LYS A 112 15.69 -12.07 -3.59
CA LYS A 112 16.23 -11.92 -4.96
C LYS A 112 15.43 -12.68 -6.03
N ASP A 113 14.81 -13.78 -5.62
CA ASP A 113 13.98 -14.66 -6.47
C ASP A 113 12.47 -14.62 -6.11
N VAL A 114 12.04 -13.74 -5.22
CA VAL A 114 10.61 -13.57 -4.88
C VAL A 114 10.11 -12.32 -5.58
N HIS A 115 9.13 -12.50 -6.45
CA HIS A 115 8.49 -11.42 -7.17
C HIS A 115 7.25 -10.92 -6.42
N ASP A 116 6.85 -9.68 -6.68
CA ASP A 116 5.62 -9.13 -6.10
C ASP A 116 4.41 -10.03 -6.36
N TYR A 117 4.30 -10.62 -7.55
CA TYR A 117 3.19 -11.50 -7.93
C TYR A 117 3.18 -12.85 -7.19
N ASP A 118 4.29 -13.22 -6.53
CA ASP A 118 4.34 -14.41 -5.67
C ASP A 118 3.74 -14.12 -4.28
N ILE A 119 3.62 -12.83 -3.92
CA ILE A 119 3.22 -12.37 -2.59
C ILE A 119 1.86 -11.67 -2.64
N PHE A 120 1.62 -10.82 -3.64
CA PHE A 120 0.45 -9.94 -3.72
C PHE A 120 -0.46 -10.34 -4.87
N LEU A 121 -1.76 -10.11 -4.68
CA LEU A 121 -2.77 -10.42 -5.69
C LEU A 121 -2.74 -9.39 -6.82
N ASP A 122 -3.04 -9.82 -8.04
CA ASP A 122 -2.97 -8.98 -9.27
C ASP A 122 -3.91 -7.76 -9.21
N GLU A 123 -5.03 -7.88 -8.50
CA GLU A 123 -6.00 -6.81 -8.31
C GLU A 123 -5.54 -5.76 -7.28
N TRP A 124 -4.52 -6.06 -6.47
CA TRP A 124 -3.98 -5.10 -5.49
C TRP A 124 -3.18 -4.00 -6.19
N ILE A 125 -3.28 -2.80 -5.64
CA ILE A 125 -2.70 -1.60 -6.23
C ILE A 125 -1.33 -1.34 -5.61
N LYS A 126 -0.29 -1.65 -6.37
CA LYS A 126 1.09 -1.30 -6.03
C LYS A 126 1.32 0.21 -6.11
N LEU A 127 1.80 0.82 -5.03
CA LEU A 127 2.12 2.24 -4.92
C LEU A 127 3.63 2.46 -4.78
N THR A 128 4.14 3.44 -5.51
CA THR A 128 5.49 3.99 -5.36
C THR A 128 5.41 5.50 -5.14
N VAL A 129 6.36 6.08 -4.42
CA VAL A 129 6.43 7.53 -4.21
C VAL A 129 7.65 8.10 -4.90
N TYR A 130 7.43 9.13 -5.71
CA TYR A 130 8.46 9.92 -6.37
C TYR A 130 8.09 11.39 -6.26
N ASN A 131 9.05 12.25 -5.91
CA ASN A 131 8.83 13.68 -5.66
C ASN A 131 7.59 13.94 -4.78
N GLU A 132 7.51 13.26 -3.63
CA GLU A 132 6.44 13.43 -2.64
C GLU A 132 5.03 13.09 -3.16
N THR A 133 4.92 12.46 -4.34
CA THR A 133 3.65 12.07 -4.95
C THR A 133 3.59 10.55 -5.08
N ALA A 134 2.50 9.95 -4.61
CA ALA A 134 2.25 8.53 -4.82
C ALA A 134 1.68 8.26 -6.21
N HIS A 135 2.16 7.18 -6.83
CA HIS A 135 1.74 6.72 -8.13
C HIS A 135 1.42 5.23 -8.08
N ARG A 136 0.35 4.83 -8.78
CA ARG A 136 0.15 3.42 -9.10
C ARG A 136 1.21 2.96 -10.08
N GLU A 137 1.93 1.91 -9.70
CA GLU A 137 2.91 1.28 -10.57
C GLU A 137 2.18 0.45 -11.65
N LYS A 138 2.43 0.79 -12.92
CA LYS A 138 1.81 0.15 -14.09
C LYS A 138 2.80 -0.60 -14.99
N TRP A 139 4.11 -0.57 -14.69
CA TRP A 139 5.12 -0.83 -15.72
C TRP A 139 6.31 -1.72 -15.30
N TRP A 140 6.32 -2.27 -14.08
CA TRP A 140 7.47 -3.04 -13.63
C TRP A 140 7.66 -4.37 -14.39
N TRP A 141 6.57 -5.00 -14.85
CA TRP A 141 6.63 -6.25 -15.62
C TRP A 141 7.12 -6.06 -17.07
N TYR A 142 6.79 -4.93 -17.70
CA TYR A 142 7.11 -4.65 -19.10
C TYR A 142 8.61 -4.41 -19.30
N GLN A 143 9.23 -3.67 -18.38
CA GLN A 143 10.65 -3.34 -18.49
C GLN A 143 11.54 -4.56 -18.28
N ARG A 144 11.19 -5.51 -17.39
CA ARG A 144 12.02 -6.71 -17.17
C ARG A 144 11.96 -7.72 -18.31
N HIS A 145 10.78 -7.92 -18.91
CA HIS A 145 10.63 -8.83 -20.06
C HIS A 145 11.33 -8.29 -21.31
N ASN A 146 11.28 -6.99 -21.55
CA ASN A 146 11.99 -6.38 -22.66
C ASN A 146 13.49 -6.28 -22.38
N TRP A 147 13.93 -5.94 -21.16
CA TRP A 147 15.37 -5.89 -20.83
C TRP A 147 16.06 -7.26 -20.93
N SER A 148 15.36 -8.35 -20.55
CA SER A 148 15.89 -9.71 -20.67
C SER A 148 15.90 -10.23 -22.11
N ARG A 149 15.01 -9.73 -22.98
CA ARG A 149 15.07 -9.94 -24.44
C ARG A 149 16.15 -9.09 -25.11
N GLU A 150 16.25 -7.81 -24.78
CA GLU A 150 17.23 -6.85 -25.31
C GLU A 150 18.69 -7.26 -25.00
N LYS A 151 18.92 -7.86 -23.83
CA LYS A 151 20.23 -8.47 -23.52
C LYS A 151 20.50 -9.77 -24.28
N ALA A 152 19.48 -10.47 -24.73
CA ALA A 152 19.61 -11.70 -25.51
C ALA A 152 19.74 -11.42 -27.02
N ASP A 153 19.21 -10.31 -27.52
CA ASP A 153 19.22 -9.93 -28.93
C ASP A 153 20.23 -8.80 -29.28
N GLY A 154 20.81 -8.14 -28.28
CA GLY A 154 21.92 -7.20 -28.46
C GLY A 154 21.54 -5.87 -29.13
N THR A 155 20.26 -5.51 -29.16
CA THR A 155 19.79 -4.29 -29.83
C THR A 155 19.36 -3.24 -28.80
N TYR A 156 20.13 -2.16 -28.68
CA TYR A 156 19.71 -0.96 -27.93
C TYR A 156 19.14 0.05 -28.93
N PHE A 157 17.91 0.50 -28.72
CA PHE A 157 17.38 1.71 -29.34
C PHE A 157 17.39 2.84 -28.30
N ILE A 158 17.86 4.02 -28.73
CA ILE A 158 18.02 5.26 -27.94
C ILE A 158 16.64 5.84 -27.59
#